data_AF-A0A929GHF0-F1
#
_entry.id   AF-A0A929GHF0-F1
#
_cell.length_a   1.000
_cell.length_b   1.000
_cell.length_c   1.000
_cell.angle_alpha   90.00
_cell.angle_beta   90.00
_cell.angle_gamma   90.00
#
_symmetry.space_group_name_H-M   'P 1'
#
loop_
_entity.id
_entity.type
_entity.pdbx_description
1 polymer ?
#
loop_
_entity_poly.entity_id
_entity_poly.type
_entity_poly.pdbx_seq_one_letter_code
_entity_poly.pdbx_strand_id
1 'polypeptide(L)' 'FLRVLCVACHTQYLAAAVIEGGTASEVITDLTEVELDKFRNISGLTADEVLDMHNFLKEFNGDFSRFFN' A
#
# COMPACT_ATOMS: atom_id res chain seq x y z
N PHE A 1 0.56 16.99 12.47
CA PHE A 1 -0.09 16.30 13.59
C PHE A 1 -1.60 16.39 13.44
N LEU A 2 -2.33 15.32 13.74
CA LEU A 2 -3.79 15.24 13.72
C LEU A 2 -4.30 14.83 15.10
N ARG A 3 -5.33 15.51 15.61
CA ARG A 3 -6.02 15.12 16.85
C ARG A 3 -7.04 14.04 16.52
N VAL A 4 -6.89 12.86 17.11
CA VAL A 4 -7.78 11.71 16.91
C VAL A 4 -8.56 11.45 18.19
N LEU A 5 -9.88 11.29 18.09
CA LEU A 5 -10.74 10.93 19.21
C LEU A 5 -11.32 9.54 18.95
N CYS A 6 -11.10 8.61 19.86
CA CYS A 6 -11.81 7.33 19.82
C CYS A 6 -13.22 7.53 20.37
N VAL A 7 -14.25 7.30 19.56
CA VAL A 7 -15.66 7.45 20.01
C VAL A 7 -16.13 6.32 20.94
N ALA A 8 -15.42 5.19 20.97
CA ALA A 8 -15.79 4.03 21.81
C ALA A 8 -15.31 4.17 23.25
N CYS A 9 -14.14 4.77 23.48
CA CYS A 9 -13.54 4.92 24.81
C CYS A 9 -13.26 6.38 25.20
N HIS A 10 -13.60 7.34 24.34
CA HIS A 10 -13.40 8.78 24.52
C HIS A 10 -11.94 9.24 24.76
N THR A 11 -10.97 8.37 24.50
CA THR A 11 -9.55 8.73 24.59
C THR A 11 -9.13 9.63 23.43
N GLN A 12 -8.34 10.66 23.76
CA GLN A 12 -7.73 11.57 22.79
C GLN A 12 -6.30 11.13 22.49
N TYR A 13 -5.98 11.06 21.20
CA TYR A 13 -4.66 10.70 20.69
C TYR A 13 -4.12 11.81 19.79
N LEU A 14 -2.80 11.91 19.73
CA LEU A 14 -2.09 12.75 18.78
C LEU A 14 -1.43 11.84 17.75
N ALA A 15 -1.86 11.92 16.49
CA ALA A 15 -1.24 11.20 15.39
C ALA A 15 -0.24 12.10 14.65
N ALA A 16 0.96 11.59 14.42
CA ALA A 16 2.00 12.24 13.64
C ALA A 16 2.44 11.29 12.53
N ALA A 17 2.49 11.76 11.29
CA ALA A 17 3.25 11.08 10.25
C ALA A 17 4.64 11.70 10.24
N VAL A 18 5.67 10.88 10.42
CA VAL A 18 7.08 11.29 10.33
C VAL A 18 7.62 10.73 9.02
N ILE A 19 8.21 11.61 8.20
CA ILE A 19 8.96 11.20 7.01
C ILE A 19 10.42 11.33 7.41
N GLU A 20 11.10 10.21 7.63
CA GLU A 20 12.55 10.22 7.85
C GLU A 20 13.26 10.49 6.52
N GLY A 21 13.95 11.63 6.43
CA GLY A 21 14.67 12.08 5.24
C GLY A 21 16.07 11.46 5.11
N GLY A 22 16.18 10.13 5.25
CA GLY A 22 17.43 9.37 5.16
C GLY A 22 17.28 8.16 4.25
N THR A 23 18.37 7.80 3.57
CA THR A 23 18.56 6.71 2.58
C THR A 23 17.46 5.65 2.50
N ALA A 24 16.97 5.41 1.27
CA ALA A 24 16.07 4.35 0.83
C ALA A 24 15.60 3.43 1.97
N SER A 25 14.37 3.71 2.44
CA SER A 25 13.65 2.87 3.41
C SER A 25 13.98 1.41 3.16
N GLU A 26 14.43 0.71 4.20
CA GLU A 26 14.50 -0.74 4.19
C GLU A 26 13.16 -1.23 3.65
N VAL A 27 13.19 -2.01 2.56
CA VAL A 27 11.97 -2.45 1.90
C VAL A 27 11.29 -3.40 2.87
N ILE A 28 10.31 -2.91 3.62
CA ILE A 28 9.51 -3.74 4.52
C ILE A 28 8.60 -4.58 3.62
N THR A 29 8.97 -5.85 3.45
CA THR A 29 8.25 -6.82 2.63
C THR A 29 8.37 -8.19 3.25
N ASP A 30 7.35 -9.02 3.09
CA ASP A 30 7.36 -10.43 3.52
C ASP A 30 8.17 -11.32 2.56
N LEU A 31 8.70 -10.75 1.49
CA LEU A 31 9.53 -11.45 0.51
C LEU A 31 10.94 -11.71 1.07
N THR A 32 11.41 -12.95 0.93
CA THR A 32 12.82 -13.29 1.12
C THR A 32 13.69 -12.56 0.08
N GLU A 33 14.99 -12.45 0.33
CA GLU A 33 15.93 -11.83 -0.62
C GLU A 33 15.89 -12.50 -2.01
N VAL A 34 15.71 -13.83 -2.04
CA VAL A 34 15.59 -14.62 -3.28
C VAL A 34 14.31 -14.28 -4.04
N GLU A 35 13.22 -14.03 -3.34
CA GLU A 35 11.97 -13.61 -3.96
C GLU A 35 12.07 -12.19 -4.48
N LEU A 36 12.68 -11.29 -3.71
CA LEU A 36 12.92 -9.90 -4.10
C LEU A 36 13.77 -9.81 -5.38
N ASP A 37 14.79 -10.68 -5.51
CA ASP A 37 15.67 -10.74 -6.68
C ASP A 37 14.89 -11.03 -7.98
N LYS A 38 13.82 -11.82 -7.91
CA LYS A 38 12.94 -12.08 -9.07
C LYS A 38 12.29 -10.82 -9.61
N PHE A 39 12.10 -9.79 -8.77
CA PHE A 39 11.45 -8.54 -9.14
C PHE A 39 12.45 -7.42 -9.47
N ARG A 40 13.76 -7.61 -9.23
CA ARG A 40 14.78 -6.57 -9.46
C ARG A 40 14.87 -6.08 -10.89
N ASN A 41 14.53 -6.94 -11.86
CA ASN A 41 14.62 -6.63 -13.28
C ASN A 41 13.24 -6.43 -13.95
N ILE A 42 12.17 -6.36 -13.16
CA ILE A 42 10.84 -6.07 -13.71
C ILE A 42 10.75 -4.57 -13.93
N SER A 43 10.34 -4.16 -15.13
CA SER A 43 10.07 -2.77 -15.44
C SER A 43 9.00 -2.24 -14.50
N GLY A 44 9.16 -0.99 -14.04
CA GLY A 44 8.10 -0.32 -13.30
C GLY A 44 6.81 -0.25 -14.12
N LEU A 45 5.69 -0.08 -13.42
CA LEU A 45 4.38 0.04 -14.06
C LEU A 45 4.37 1.20 -15.07
N THR A 46 3.83 0.92 -16.25
CA THR A 46 3.51 1.91 -17.27
C THR A 46 2.29 2.73 -16.85
N ALA A 47 2.11 3.89 -17.49
CA ALA A 47 0.95 4.74 -17.23
C ALA A 47 -0.37 4.02 -17.56
N ASP A 48 -0.38 3.21 -18.60
CA ASP A 48 -1.57 2.45 -19.03
C ASP A 48 -1.95 1.40 -17.97
N GLU A 49 -0.97 0.66 -17.43
CA GLU A 49 -1.22 -0.31 -16.35
C GLU A 49 -1.79 0.35 -15.09
N VAL A 50 -1.35 1.58 -14.77
CA VAL A 50 -1.91 2.35 -13.65
C VAL A 50 -3.36 2.78 -13.92
N LEU A 51 -3.66 3.21 -15.15
CA LEU A 51 -5.01 3.61 -15.54
C LEU A 51 -5.97 2.41 -15.55
N ASP A 52 -5.52 1.26 -16.03
CA ASP A 52 -6.29 0.02 -16.01
C ASP A 52 -6.61 -0.40 -14.57
N MET A 53 -5.62 -0.36 -13.67
CA MET A 53 -5.82 -0.63 -12.24
C MET A 53 -6.84 0.33 -11.61
N HIS A 54 -6.75 1.63 -11.91
CA HIS A 54 -7.71 2.62 -11.42
C HIS A 54 -9.13 2.32 -11.88
N ASN A 55 -9.30 2.04 -13.18
CA ASN A 55 -10.62 1.75 -13.75
C ASN A 55 -11.21 0.47 -13.16
N PHE A 56 -10.37 -0.56 -12.96
CA PHE A 56 -10.76 -1.78 -12.27
C PHE A 56 -11.26 -1.49 -10.85
N LEU A 57 -10.48 -0.78 -10.03
CA LEU A 57 -10.79 -0.51 -8.63
C LEU A 57 -12.05 0.34 -8.45
N LYS A 58 -12.34 1.22 -9.41
CA LYS A 58 -13.55 2.06 -9.38
C LYS A 58 -14.83 1.22 -9.46
N GLU A 59 -14.83 0.16 -10.26
CA GLU A 59 -15.98 -0.71 -10.47
C GLU A 59 -15.96 -1.96 -9.56
N PHE A 60 -14.85 -2.16 -8.83
CA PHE A 60 -14.68 -3.31 -7.96
C PHE A 60 -15.54 -3.18 -6.70
N ASN A 61 -16.38 -4.19 -6.45
CA ASN A 61 -17.31 -4.24 -5.32
C ASN A 61 -16.75 -4.97 -4.09
N GLY A 62 -15.45 -5.29 -4.07
CA GLY A 62 -14.81 -6.03 -2.97
C GLY A 62 -14.97 -7.56 -3.04
N ASP A 63 -15.56 -8.10 -4.11
CA ASP A 63 -15.77 -9.53 -4.28
C ASP A 63 -14.59 -10.21 -4.97
N PHE A 64 -13.65 -10.71 -4.15
CA PHE A 64 -12.46 -11.40 -4.63
C PHE A 64 -12.72 -12.80 -5.19
N SER A 65 -13.90 -13.39 -4.97
CA SER A 65 -14.21 -14.74 -5.50
C SER A 65 -14.13 -14.79 -7.03
N ARG A 66 -14.39 -13.65 -7.68
CA ARG A 66 -14.35 -13.48 -9.14
C ARG A 66 -12.97 -13.67 -9.76
N PHE A 67 -11.89 -13.63 -8.96
CA PHE A 67 -10.52 -13.79 -9.44
C PHE A 67 -10.00 -15.23 -9.41
N PHE A 68 -10.70 -16.14 -8.74
CA PHE A 68 -10.21 -17.50 -8.49
C PHE A 68 -11.03 -18.59 -9.21
N ASN A 69 -11.77 -18.21 -10.26
CA ASN A 69 -12.47 -19.15 -11.14
C ASN A 69 -11.52 -19.86 -12.11
#